data_AF-A0A267DAJ0-F1
#
_entry.id   AF-A0A267DAJ0-F1
#
_cell.length_a   1.000
_cell.length_b   1.000
_cell.length_c   1.000
_cell.angle_alpha   90.00
_cell.angle_beta   90.00
_cell.angle_gamma   90.00
#
_symmetry.space_group_name_H-M   'P 1'
#
loop_
_entity.id
_entity.type
_entity.pdbx_description
1 polymer ?
#
loop_
_entity_poly.entity_id
_entity_poly.type
_entity_poly.pdbx_seq_one_letter_code
_entity_poly.pdbx_strand_id
1 'polypeptide(L)'
;MQLDQQMSDRTAAEEELKKVKRELEESTRAHELEVNLLQERLEAAQTGVSQSKMLDLELAELERNVDVYKNLLDDKEAVLAEKVNELATMTESCRSLETQLQEAQSQRAASEERVGKLKQMLVKSKKELAEVQKSMQETEERSRDSIRERDCLTSEIDDLKLQLSSALALKVSTDQELTNTKNRFQARLQATEEKLNSARAKLEQAEQARQTLAEDFDAYKTKVSAAWRAEKRQPIAAKTSAAANVSTKSATGGESDAADSELLRQRLEQAVASLKEQLAASQAATADAQDERDAVARELDAQRRRGETREAEAAAREARLQARLDQLAEAEARAGERARLEMQSREQAWSQLEAGLRERIAELESRVDSLEEANHELQCAADKANAAAAAEKEKIQQQQQQQKQTHPPQTPPPPAPPPPPPKERRPAAEGSEATTSVSAASATSAATSSPSGSSIVPLEQLLLMQQQKLQQDGNSGGGGGATADFESVDAMRLALIKANRRIEHLTSLLSESEEMSVRLAEQARVLKEEIRRQERNAERNNSLRNLEYLKNIVLQFLTLRQERHQLLPVLNTMLQLSTDEQQRLAKAAADDAAATAAAEASRRRDPGGEGWNSYFQWSSIG
;
A
#
# COMPACT_ATOMS: atom_id res chain seq x y z
N MET A 1 191.95 49.16 1.38
CA MET A 1 191.31 47.90 0.95
C MET A 1 190.45 47.23 2.05
N GLN A 2 189.96 47.96 3.06
CA GLN A 2 188.96 47.48 4.05
C GLN A 2 187.66 48.31 4.07
N LEU A 3 187.64 49.49 3.43
CA LEU A 3 186.45 50.34 3.33
C LEU A 3 185.45 49.88 2.26
N ASP A 4 185.91 49.30 1.15
CA ASP A 4 185.02 48.90 0.04
C ASP A 4 184.11 47.71 0.39
N GLN A 5 184.55 46.82 1.27
CA GLN A 5 183.75 45.66 1.69
C GLN A 5 182.55 46.10 2.57
N GLN A 6 182.76 47.06 3.49
CA GLN A 6 181.70 47.56 4.38
C GLN A 6 180.64 48.38 3.64
N MET A 7 181.02 49.08 2.57
CA MET A 7 180.07 49.81 1.75
C MET A 7 179.17 48.86 0.95
N SER A 8 179.73 47.75 0.44
CA SER A 8 178.96 46.71 -0.27
C SER A 8 177.94 46.02 0.63
N ASP A 9 178.33 45.65 1.86
CA ASP A 9 177.44 44.97 2.81
C ASP A 9 176.32 45.90 3.31
N ARG A 10 176.62 47.20 3.48
CA ARG A 10 175.62 48.21 3.85
C ARG A 10 174.62 48.46 2.71
N THR A 11 175.08 48.52 1.46
CA THR A 11 174.16 48.65 0.31
C THR A 11 173.28 47.42 0.17
N ALA A 12 173.81 46.21 0.41
CA ALA A 12 173.03 44.98 0.40
C ALA A 12 171.97 44.96 1.52
N ALA A 13 172.32 45.39 2.74
CA ALA A 13 171.37 45.49 3.84
C ALA A 13 170.28 46.56 3.62
N GLU A 14 170.62 47.69 2.99
CA GLU A 14 169.66 48.73 2.62
C GLU A 14 168.71 48.27 1.49
N GLU A 15 169.18 47.45 0.56
CA GLU A 15 168.36 46.81 -0.48
C GLU A 15 167.42 45.75 0.11
N GLU A 16 167.89 44.89 1.01
CA GLU A 16 167.05 43.92 1.73
C GLU A 16 166.01 44.62 2.62
N LEU A 17 166.36 45.70 3.30
CA LEU A 17 165.40 46.49 4.08
C LEU A 17 164.32 47.13 3.18
N LYS A 18 164.68 47.61 1.99
CA LYS A 18 163.72 48.13 1.01
C LYS A 18 162.85 47.02 0.44
N LYS A 19 163.37 45.81 0.28
CA LYS A 19 162.60 44.64 -0.17
C LYS A 19 161.58 44.21 0.88
N VAL A 20 162.00 44.04 2.13
CA VAL A 20 161.10 43.71 3.26
C VAL A 20 160.04 44.80 3.47
N LYS A 21 160.39 46.09 3.30
CA LYS A 21 159.39 47.18 3.36
C LYS A 21 158.36 47.09 2.24
N ARG A 22 158.77 46.78 1.01
CA ARG A 22 157.81 46.55 -0.09
C ARG A 22 156.94 45.34 0.15
N GLU A 23 157.52 44.23 0.61
CA GLU A 23 156.77 43.01 0.95
C GLU A 23 155.78 43.27 2.10
N LEU A 24 156.16 44.09 3.10
CA LEU A 24 155.27 44.50 4.17
C LEU A 24 154.16 45.43 3.67
N GLU A 25 154.48 46.41 2.82
CA GLU A 25 153.49 47.31 2.19
C GLU A 25 152.51 46.58 1.28
N GLU A 26 153.00 45.62 0.50
CA GLU A 26 152.18 44.73 -0.34
C GLU A 26 151.31 43.82 0.53
N SER A 27 151.86 43.27 1.62
CA SER A 27 151.09 42.51 2.60
C SER A 27 150.02 43.38 3.26
N THR A 28 150.33 44.60 3.70
CA THR A 28 149.33 45.49 4.31
C THR A 28 148.27 45.91 3.31
N ARG A 29 148.63 46.22 2.06
CA ARG A 29 147.65 46.52 1.00
C ARG A 29 146.78 45.31 0.67
N ALA A 30 147.35 44.11 0.66
CA ALA A 30 146.60 42.87 0.47
C ALA A 30 145.63 42.63 1.63
N HIS A 31 146.05 42.85 2.88
CA HIS A 31 145.18 42.75 4.05
C HIS A 31 144.11 43.87 4.06
N GLU A 32 144.43 45.09 3.63
CA GLU A 32 143.45 46.18 3.50
C GLU A 32 142.39 45.85 2.43
N LEU A 33 142.81 45.32 1.28
CA LEU A 33 141.90 44.84 0.23
C LEU A 33 141.06 43.66 0.72
N GLU A 34 141.64 42.74 1.48
CA GLU A 34 140.93 41.61 2.06
C GLU A 34 139.94 42.06 3.13
N VAL A 35 140.30 43.03 3.98
CA VAL A 35 139.40 43.64 4.96
C VAL A 35 138.26 44.37 4.26
N ASN A 36 138.53 45.14 3.21
CA ASN A 36 137.49 45.81 2.41
C ASN A 36 136.55 44.79 1.75
N LEU A 37 137.10 43.72 1.17
CA LEU A 37 136.30 42.65 0.57
C LEU A 37 135.46 41.91 1.62
N LEU A 38 136.00 41.69 2.82
CA LEU A 38 135.27 41.10 3.94
C LEU A 38 134.20 42.04 4.49
N GLN A 39 134.44 43.35 4.50
CA GLN A 39 133.44 44.36 4.84
C GLN A 39 132.31 44.40 3.81
N GLU A 40 132.62 44.43 2.51
CA GLU A 40 131.61 44.35 1.45
C GLU A 40 130.81 43.05 1.53
N ARG A 41 131.46 41.91 1.79
CA ARG A 41 130.77 40.62 2.02
C ARG A 41 129.93 40.64 3.28
N LEU A 42 130.37 41.29 4.35
CA LEU A 42 129.62 41.45 5.59
C LEU A 42 128.38 42.33 5.37
N GLU A 43 128.52 43.45 4.67
CA GLU A 43 127.41 44.36 4.32
C GLU A 43 126.42 43.69 3.35
N ALA A 44 126.91 42.94 2.36
CA ALA A 44 126.07 42.13 1.47
C ALA A 44 125.32 41.03 2.25
N ALA A 45 125.98 40.39 3.23
CA ALA A 45 125.31 39.44 4.12
C ALA A 45 124.30 40.12 5.04
N GLN A 46 124.59 41.32 5.56
CA GLN A 46 123.68 42.09 6.41
C GLN A 46 122.43 42.55 5.64
N THR A 47 122.61 43.03 4.41
CA THR A 47 121.50 43.40 3.53
C THR A 47 120.71 42.19 3.04
N GLY A 48 121.36 41.05 2.78
CA GLY A 48 120.68 39.78 2.52
C GLY A 48 119.87 39.29 3.71
N VAL A 49 120.41 39.41 4.93
CA VAL A 49 119.68 39.07 6.18
C VAL A 49 118.51 40.02 6.43
N SER A 50 118.63 41.32 6.14
CA SER A 50 117.52 42.26 6.30
C SER A 50 116.42 42.04 5.26
N GLN A 51 116.77 41.74 4.00
CA GLN A 51 115.82 41.33 2.97
C GLN A 51 115.12 40.01 3.31
N SER A 52 115.86 39.00 3.80
CA SER A 52 115.27 37.74 4.27
C SER A 52 114.27 37.99 5.39
N LYS A 53 114.61 38.81 6.39
CA LYS A 53 113.68 39.18 7.47
C LYS A 53 112.43 39.90 6.98
N MET A 54 112.56 40.76 5.95
CA MET A 54 111.41 41.42 5.33
C MET A 54 110.50 40.40 4.65
N LEU A 55 111.08 39.47 3.87
CA LEU A 55 110.32 38.40 3.24
C LEU A 55 109.67 37.48 4.28
N ASP A 56 110.34 37.15 5.37
CA ASP A 56 109.77 36.34 6.46
C ASP A 56 108.57 37.04 7.12
N LEU A 57 108.63 38.38 7.29
CA LEU A 57 107.52 39.17 7.79
C LEU A 57 106.36 39.22 6.78
N GLU A 58 106.64 39.45 5.50
CA GLU A 58 105.63 39.44 4.44
C GLU A 58 104.98 38.07 4.29
N LEU A 59 105.76 36.99 4.36
CA LEU A 59 105.25 35.62 4.38
C LEU A 59 104.37 35.39 5.60
N ALA A 60 104.79 35.83 6.79
CA ALA A 60 103.97 35.71 8.00
C ALA A 60 102.70 36.58 7.95
N GLU A 61 102.70 37.72 7.25
CA GLU A 61 101.50 38.54 7.00
C GLU A 61 100.57 37.85 6.00
N LEU A 62 101.11 37.28 4.92
CA LEU A 62 100.36 36.49 3.95
C LEU A 62 99.76 35.23 4.58
N GLU A 63 100.51 34.51 5.41
CA GLU A 63 100.04 33.36 6.17
C GLU A 63 98.88 33.75 7.09
N ARG A 64 99.02 34.85 7.84
CA ARG A 64 97.92 35.39 8.66
C ARG A 64 96.70 35.74 7.81
N ASN A 65 96.88 36.37 6.65
CA ASN A 65 95.78 36.70 5.75
C ASN A 65 95.11 35.44 5.20
N VAL A 66 95.88 34.41 4.83
CA VAL A 66 95.35 33.11 4.39
C VAL A 66 94.54 32.46 5.51
N ASP A 67 95.01 32.50 6.75
CA ASP A 67 94.26 31.93 7.88
C ASP A 67 93.00 32.72 8.21
N VAL A 68 93.03 34.05 8.09
CA VAL A 68 91.82 34.89 8.18
C VAL A 68 90.83 34.54 7.06
N TYR A 69 91.29 34.37 5.82
CA TYR A 69 90.42 33.99 4.71
C TYR A 69 89.88 32.57 4.84
N LYS A 70 90.67 31.62 5.37
CA LYS A 70 90.21 30.27 5.69
C LYS A 70 89.13 30.31 6.77
N ASN A 71 89.37 31.01 7.88
CA ASN A 71 88.38 31.14 8.94
C ASN A 71 87.09 31.80 8.43
N LEU A 72 87.22 32.84 7.59
CA LEU A 72 86.06 33.48 6.97
C LEU A 72 85.34 32.53 6.01
N LEU A 73 86.05 31.68 5.27
CA LEU A 73 85.47 30.68 4.40
C LEU A 73 84.71 29.63 5.23
N ASP A 74 85.33 29.11 6.28
CA ASP A 74 84.72 28.13 7.20
C ASP A 74 83.46 28.70 7.86
N ASP A 75 83.49 29.95 8.33
CA ASP A 75 82.32 30.64 8.88
C ASP A 75 81.20 30.77 7.83
N LYS A 76 81.54 31.09 6.57
CA LYS A 76 80.56 31.18 5.48
C LYS A 76 80.01 29.81 5.11
N GLU A 77 80.83 28.77 5.09
CA GLU A 77 80.41 27.38 4.87
C GLU A 77 79.48 26.90 5.99
N ALA A 78 79.76 27.24 7.25
CA ALA A 78 78.91 26.92 8.38
C ALA A 78 77.53 27.60 8.28
N VAL A 79 77.50 28.91 7.96
CA VAL A 79 76.24 29.63 7.75
C VAL A 79 75.47 29.09 6.55
N LEU A 80 76.15 28.76 5.44
CA LEU A 80 75.51 28.13 4.29
C LEU A 80 74.92 26.77 4.65
N ALA A 81 75.62 25.94 5.42
CA ALA A 81 75.12 24.65 5.88
C ALA A 81 73.87 24.81 6.77
N GLU A 82 73.85 25.80 7.67
CA GLU A 82 72.68 26.13 8.48
C GLU A 82 71.49 26.54 7.60
N LYS A 83 71.70 27.43 6.61
CA LYS A 83 70.65 27.84 5.67
C LYS A 83 70.16 26.72 4.77
N VAL A 84 71.03 25.80 4.36
CA VAL A 84 70.63 24.59 3.62
C VAL A 84 69.76 23.68 4.48
N ASN A 85 70.09 23.50 5.75
CA ASN A 85 69.28 22.73 6.69
C ASN A 85 67.92 23.40 6.98
N GLU A 86 67.89 24.72 7.17
CA GLU A 86 66.64 25.49 7.28
C GLU A 86 65.78 25.33 6.02
N LEU A 87 66.36 25.44 4.82
CA LEU A 87 65.63 25.21 3.56
C LEU A 87 65.12 23.78 3.43
N ALA A 88 65.90 22.79 3.85
CA ALA A 88 65.50 21.38 3.83
C ALA A 88 64.29 21.13 4.76
N THR A 89 64.36 21.61 6.00
CA THR A 89 63.26 21.50 6.97
C THR A 89 62.00 22.25 6.52
N MET A 90 62.14 23.45 5.96
CA MET A 90 61.02 24.19 5.38
C MET A 90 60.42 23.47 4.18
N THR A 91 61.25 22.87 3.31
CA THR A 91 60.79 22.07 2.17
C THR A 91 60.02 20.83 2.62
N GLU A 92 60.50 20.14 3.66
CA GLU A 92 59.80 18.99 4.24
C GLU A 92 58.47 19.40 4.89
N SER A 93 58.45 20.55 5.58
CA SER A 93 57.20 21.13 6.10
C SER A 93 56.21 21.47 4.99
N CYS A 94 56.66 22.13 3.91
CA CYS A 94 55.81 22.40 2.73
C CYS A 94 55.25 21.11 2.12
N ARG A 95 56.09 20.08 1.94
CA ARG A 95 55.63 18.77 1.45
C ARG A 95 54.60 18.14 2.39
N SER A 96 54.80 18.21 3.70
CA SER A 96 53.84 17.70 4.67
C SER A 96 52.49 18.43 4.59
N LEU A 97 52.49 19.76 4.44
CA LEU A 97 51.29 20.56 4.26
C LEU A 97 50.60 20.28 2.93
N GLU A 98 51.35 20.05 1.85
CA GLU A 98 50.82 19.63 0.55
C GLU A 98 50.11 18.27 0.65
N THR A 99 50.71 17.29 1.35
CA THR A 99 50.07 15.98 1.57
C THR A 99 48.79 16.11 2.41
N GLN A 100 48.81 16.91 3.47
CA GLN A 100 47.62 17.17 4.29
C GLN A 100 46.52 17.88 3.50
N LEU A 101 46.89 18.83 2.62
CA LEU A 101 45.94 19.51 1.74
C LEU A 101 45.32 18.52 0.74
N GLN A 102 46.10 17.61 0.17
CA GLN A 102 45.62 16.59 -0.76
C GLN A 102 44.68 15.58 -0.07
N GLU A 103 45.01 15.17 1.17
CA GLU A 103 44.12 14.33 1.99
C GLU A 103 42.82 15.05 2.33
N ALA A 104 42.87 16.32 2.74
CA ALA A 104 41.66 17.12 3.00
C ALA A 104 40.81 17.29 1.75
N GLN A 105 41.43 17.49 0.57
CA GLN A 105 40.73 17.58 -0.71
C GLN A 105 40.05 16.25 -1.10
N SER A 106 40.73 15.11 -0.92
CA SER A 106 40.15 13.80 -1.22
C SER A 106 39.00 13.45 -0.27
N GLN A 107 39.13 13.76 1.02
CA GLN A 107 38.05 13.62 2.00
C GLN A 107 36.84 14.51 1.66
N ARG A 108 37.09 15.75 1.25
CA ARG A 108 36.05 16.67 0.78
C ARG A 108 35.33 16.11 -0.44
N ALA A 109 36.04 15.66 -1.47
CA ALA A 109 35.44 15.07 -2.66
C ALA A 109 34.57 13.84 -2.32
N ALA A 110 35.06 12.95 -1.45
CA ALA A 110 34.30 11.78 -0.99
C ALA A 110 33.04 12.17 -0.19
N SER A 111 33.08 13.27 0.58
CA SER A 111 31.90 13.81 1.26
C SER A 111 30.90 14.43 0.28
N GLU A 112 31.37 15.14 -0.76
CA GLU A 112 30.53 15.74 -1.79
C GLU A 112 29.82 14.66 -2.61
N GLU A 113 30.49 13.55 -2.93
CA GLU A 113 29.90 12.39 -3.58
C GLU A 113 28.81 11.73 -2.72
N ARG A 114 29.07 11.54 -1.41
CA ARG A 114 28.08 11.02 -0.46
C ARG A 114 26.85 11.94 -0.37
N VAL A 115 27.06 13.25 -0.30
CA VAL A 115 25.97 14.24 -0.32
C VAL A 115 25.19 14.16 -1.64
N GLY A 116 25.87 13.97 -2.77
CA GLY A 116 25.24 13.75 -4.08
C GLY A 116 24.33 12.53 -4.09
N LYS A 117 24.83 11.38 -3.61
CA LYS A 117 24.04 10.13 -3.47
C LYS A 117 22.82 10.33 -2.55
N LEU A 118 23.01 10.98 -1.40
CA LEU A 118 21.90 11.27 -0.47
C LEU A 118 20.86 12.20 -1.10
N LYS A 119 21.27 13.24 -1.83
CA LYS A 119 20.35 14.12 -2.58
C LYS A 119 19.58 13.33 -3.63
N GLN A 120 20.23 12.44 -4.38
CA GLN A 120 19.57 11.60 -5.37
C GLN A 120 18.54 10.66 -4.72
N MET A 121 18.91 10.01 -3.61
CA MET A 121 17.99 9.16 -2.83
C MET A 121 16.81 9.97 -2.28
N LEU A 122 17.04 11.20 -1.82
CA LEU A 122 15.98 12.10 -1.34
C LEU A 122 15.02 12.51 -2.48
N VAL A 123 15.53 12.76 -3.69
CA VAL A 123 14.69 13.07 -4.85
C VAL A 123 13.87 11.85 -5.27
N LYS A 124 14.47 10.66 -5.28
CA LYS A 124 13.76 9.39 -5.55
C LYS A 124 12.64 9.16 -4.53
N SER A 125 12.94 9.26 -3.23
CA SER A 125 11.94 9.06 -2.19
C SER A 125 10.84 10.12 -2.22
N LYS A 126 11.15 11.38 -2.53
CA LYS A 126 10.13 12.42 -2.76
C LYS A 126 9.23 12.10 -3.95
N LYS A 127 9.79 11.57 -5.04
CA LYS A 127 9.02 11.17 -6.23
C LYS A 127 8.11 9.98 -5.90
N GLU A 128 8.65 8.96 -5.24
CA GLU A 128 7.89 7.79 -4.78
C GLU A 128 6.78 8.21 -3.82
N LEU A 129 7.04 9.14 -2.90
CA LEU A 129 6.03 9.66 -1.97
C LEU A 129 4.92 10.43 -2.70
N ALA A 130 5.25 11.22 -3.72
CA ALA A 130 4.26 11.90 -4.55
C ALA A 130 3.43 10.91 -5.40
N GLU A 131 4.06 9.85 -5.91
CA GLU A 131 3.39 8.79 -6.66
C GLU A 131 2.45 7.97 -5.78
N VAL A 132 2.89 7.62 -4.55
CA VAL A 132 2.03 6.97 -3.54
C VAL A 132 0.87 7.87 -3.16
N GLN A 133 1.11 9.17 -2.91
CA GLN A 133 0.04 10.13 -2.62
C GLN A 133 -1.00 10.21 -3.75
N LYS A 134 -0.55 10.24 -5.01
CA LYS A 134 -1.45 10.22 -6.17
C LYS A 134 -2.24 8.92 -6.24
N SER A 135 -1.58 7.77 -6.08
CA SER A 135 -2.27 6.47 -6.10
C SER A 135 -3.30 6.35 -4.97
N MET A 136 -3.01 6.90 -3.79
CA MET A 136 -3.96 6.99 -2.68
C MET A 136 -5.18 7.83 -3.05
N GLN A 137 -4.97 9.02 -3.62
CA GLN A 137 -6.07 9.88 -4.07
C GLN A 137 -6.96 9.17 -5.11
N GLU A 138 -6.36 8.49 -6.09
CA GLU A 138 -7.11 7.70 -7.06
C GLU A 138 -7.92 6.57 -6.40
N THR A 139 -7.36 5.87 -5.40
CA THR A 139 -8.11 4.84 -4.67
C THR A 139 -9.23 5.41 -3.81
N GLU A 140 -9.05 6.61 -3.23
CA GLU A 140 -10.10 7.31 -2.50
C GLU A 140 -11.22 7.77 -3.43
N GLU A 141 -10.90 8.27 -4.63
CA GLU A 141 -11.89 8.63 -5.64
C GLU A 141 -12.68 7.41 -6.10
N ARG A 142 -12.01 6.28 -6.40
CA ARG A 142 -12.67 5.01 -6.72
C ARG A 142 -13.59 4.55 -5.58
N SER A 143 -13.16 4.68 -4.33
CA SER A 143 -13.98 4.35 -3.15
C SER A 143 -15.20 5.27 -3.05
N ARG A 144 -15.05 6.58 -3.29
CA ARG A 144 -16.16 7.54 -3.34
C ARG A 144 -17.14 7.20 -4.46
N ASP A 145 -16.67 6.77 -5.62
CA ASP A 145 -17.52 6.34 -6.73
C ASP A 145 -18.30 5.06 -6.40
N SER A 146 -17.66 4.05 -5.79
CA SER A 146 -18.35 2.86 -5.31
C SER A 146 -19.38 3.17 -4.22
N ILE A 147 -19.12 4.15 -3.35
CA ILE A 147 -20.11 4.62 -2.36
C ILE A 147 -21.31 5.24 -3.07
N ARG A 148 -21.10 6.12 -4.06
CA ARG A 148 -22.19 6.73 -4.85
C ARG A 148 -23.03 5.68 -5.57
N GLU A 149 -22.38 4.68 -6.17
CA GLU A 149 -23.08 3.58 -6.85
C GLU A 149 -23.94 2.77 -5.87
N ARG A 150 -23.43 2.45 -4.67
CA ARG A 150 -24.24 1.80 -3.63
C ARG A 150 -25.42 2.67 -3.19
N ASP A 151 -25.25 3.98 -3.07
CA ASP A 151 -26.31 4.88 -2.64
C ASP A 151 -27.41 4.97 -3.72
N CYS A 152 -27.04 5.00 -5.01
CA CYS A 152 -27.99 4.88 -6.12
C CYS A 152 -28.75 3.55 -6.08
N LEU A 153 -28.05 2.42 -5.94
CA LEU A 153 -28.69 1.10 -5.82
C LEU A 153 -29.60 1.00 -4.59
N THR A 154 -29.23 1.65 -3.48
CA THR A 154 -30.06 1.69 -2.27
C THR A 154 -31.35 2.46 -2.53
N SER A 155 -31.28 3.61 -3.21
CA SER A 155 -32.46 4.37 -3.63
C SER A 155 -33.36 3.55 -4.56
N GLU A 156 -32.79 2.83 -5.53
CA GLU A 156 -33.56 1.96 -6.44
C GLU A 156 -34.26 0.81 -5.69
N ILE A 157 -33.59 0.22 -4.69
CA ILE A 157 -34.19 -0.81 -3.83
C ILE A 157 -35.38 -0.24 -3.05
N ASP A 158 -35.27 0.98 -2.52
CA ASP A 158 -36.35 1.60 -1.76
C ASP A 158 -37.54 1.97 -2.65
N ASP A 159 -37.29 2.41 -3.88
CA ASP A 159 -38.35 2.62 -4.90
C ASP A 159 -39.07 1.32 -5.24
N LEU A 160 -38.32 0.21 -5.43
CA LEU A 160 -38.91 -1.11 -5.68
C LEU A 160 -39.73 -1.62 -4.49
N LYS A 161 -39.29 -1.38 -3.25
CA LYS A 161 -40.08 -1.71 -2.05
C LYS A 161 -41.38 -0.90 -2.02
N LEU A 162 -41.32 0.38 -2.36
CA LEU A 162 -42.50 1.24 -2.42
C LEU A 162 -43.50 0.73 -3.47
N GLN A 163 -43.03 0.38 -4.66
CA GLN A 163 -43.86 -0.22 -5.71
C GLN A 163 -44.46 -1.56 -5.28
N LEU A 164 -43.68 -2.43 -4.63
CA LEU A 164 -44.16 -3.71 -4.12
C LEU A 164 -45.25 -3.52 -3.06
N SER A 165 -45.05 -2.61 -2.10
CA SER A 165 -46.05 -2.31 -1.08
C SER A 165 -47.35 -1.76 -1.67
N SER A 166 -47.26 -0.91 -2.71
CA SER A 166 -48.43 -0.41 -3.44
C SER A 166 -49.15 -1.54 -4.18
N ALA A 167 -48.43 -2.42 -4.87
CA ALA A 167 -49.00 -3.57 -5.56
C ALA A 167 -49.67 -4.54 -4.58
N LEU A 168 -49.07 -4.78 -3.41
CA LEU A 168 -49.65 -5.60 -2.36
C LEU A 168 -50.93 -4.96 -1.79
N ALA A 169 -50.95 -3.64 -1.59
CA ALA A 169 -52.16 -2.94 -1.14
C ALA A 169 -53.30 -3.06 -2.16
N LEU A 170 -53.02 -2.90 -3.45
CA LEU A 170 -54.00 -3.11 -4.53
C LEU A 170 -54.52 -4.56 -4.56
N LYS A 171 -53.61 -5.54 -4.39
CA LYS A 171 -53.97 -6.96 -4.33
C LYS A 171 -54.90 -7.26 -3.15
N VAL A 172 -54.60 -6.70 -1.97
CA VAL A 172 -55.48 -6.85 -0.80
C VAL A 172 -56.85 -6.20 -1.03
N SER A 173 -56.90 -5.00 -1.61
CA SER A 173 -58.16 -4.32 -1.92
C SER A 173 -59.02 -5.13 -2.89
N THR A 174 -58.42 -5.65 -3.96
CA THR A 174 -59.13 -6.47 -4.96
C THR A 174 -59.59 -7.82 -4.39
N ASP A 175 -58.80 -8.47 -3.55
CA ASP A 175 -59.22 -9.68 -2.82
C ASP A 175 -60.41 -9.39 -1.87
N GLN A 176 -60.40 -8.22 -1.19
CA GLN A 176 -61.50 -7.78 -0.34
C GLN A 176 -62.79 -7.54 -1.15
N GLU A 177 -62.68 -6.93 -2.33
CA GLU A 177 -63.82 -6.74 -3.24
C GLU A 177 -64.35 -8.06 -3.78
N LEU A 178 -63.46 -8.99 -4.16
CA LEU A 178 -63.83 -10.32 -4.64
C LEU A 178 -64.54 -11.14 -3.55
N THR A 179 -64.05 -11.09 -2.31
CA THR A 179 -64.71 -11.76 -1.17
C THR A 179 -66.07 -11.14 -0.86
N ASN A 180 -66.17 -9.81 -0.88
CA ASN A 180 -67.45 -9.11 -0.69
C ASN A 180 -68.47 -9.46 -1.77
N THR A 181 -68.07 -9.49 -3.05
CA THR A 181 -68.95 -9.87 -4.15
C THR A 181 -69.35 -11.34 -4.07
N LYS A 182 -68.41 -12.25 -3.76
CA LYS A 182 -68.70 -13.66 -3.48
C LYS A 182 -69.74 -13.83 -2.38
N ASN A 183 -69.56 -13.15 -1.25
CA ASN A 183 -70.49 -13.21 -0.12
C ASN A 183 -71.89 -12.68 -0.50
N ARG A 184 -71.95 -11.59 -1.28
CA ARG A 184 -73.22 -11.07 -1.82
C ARG A 184 -73.93 -12.06 -2.73
N PHE A 185 -73.20 -12.70 -3.65
CA PHE A 185 -73.76 -13.73 -4.52
C PHE A 185 -74.22 -14.93 -3.72
N GLN A 186 -73.44 -15.40 -2.75
CA GLN A 186 -73.80 -16.51 -1.89
C GLN A 186 -75.07 -16.23 -1.08
N ALA A 187 -75.19 -15.02 -0.50
CA ALA A 187 -76.41 -14.60 0.20
C ALA A 187 -77.63 -14.52 -0.74
N ARG A 188 -77.44 -14.03 -1.97
CA ARG A 188 -78.52 -13.99 -2.98
C ARG A 188 -78.95 -15.41 -3.40
N LEU A 189 -78.00 -16.33 -3.53
CA LEU A 189 -78.25 -17.73 -3.87
C LEU A 189 -79.07 -18.41 -2.78
N GLN A 190 -78.67 -18.27 -1.51
CA GLN A 190 -79.42 -18.75 -0.35
C GLN A 190 -80.84 -18.19 -0.31
N ALA A 191 -81.02 -16.88 -0.51
CA ALA A 191 -82.34 -16.25 -0.55
C ALA A 191 -83.23 -16.79 -1.70
N THR A 192 -82.65 -17.13 -2.85
CA THR A 192 -83.40 -17.76 -3.95
C THR A 192 -83.73 -19.21 -3.67
N GLU A 193 -82.83 -19.97 -3.02
CA GLU A 193 -83.08 -21.34 -2.58
C GLU A 193 -84.20 -21.40 -1.53
N GLU A 194 -84.20 -20.48 -0.55
CA GLU A 194 -85.27 -20.35 0.43
C GLU A 194 -86.63 -20.06 -0.24
N LYS A 195 -86.67 -19.16 -1.22
CA LYS A 195 -87.89 -18.88 -2.01
C LYS A 195 -88.36 -20.09 -2.80
N LEU A 196 -87.43 -20.82 -3.43
CA LEU A 196 -87.72 -22.05 -4.16
C LEU A 196 -88.32 -23.11 -3.23
N ASN A 197 -87.72 -23.30 -2.05
CA ASN A 197 -88.21 -24.25 -1.04
C ASN A 197 -89.58 -23.84 -0.51
N SER A 198 -89.82 -22.56 -0.25
CA SER A 198 -91.14 -22.04 0.12
C SER A 198 -92.19 -22.28 -0.97
N ALA A 199 -91.85 -22.04 -2.23
CA ALA A 199 -92.76 -22.29 -3.36
C ALA A 199 -93.06 -23.78 -3.52
N ARG A 200 -92.06 -24.66 -3.35
CA ARG A 200 -92.23 -26.12 -3.33
C ARG A 200 -93.17 -26.56 -2.21
N ALA A 201 -92.97 -26.05 -0.99
CA ALA A 201 -93.85 -26.36 0.14
C ALA A 201 -95.30 -25.90 -0.10
N LYS A 202 -95.50 -24.72 -0.72
CA LYS A 202 -96.83 -24.25 -1.12
C LYS A 202 -97.46 -25.11 -2.22
N LEU A 203 -96.68 -25.55 -3.20
CA LEU A 203 -97.13 -26.48 -4.24
C LEU A 203 -97.59 -27.79 -3.61
N GLU A 204 -96.80 -28.36 -2.71
CA GLU A 204 -97.11 -29.61 -2.00
C GLU A 204 -98.37 -29.45 -1.13
N GLN A 205 -98.53 -28.33 -0.41
CA GLN A 205 -99.77 -28.02 0.31
C GLN A 205 -100.98 -27.90 -0.62
N ALA A 206 -100.84 -27.27 -1.79
CA ALA A 206 -101.91 -27.16 -2.77
C ALA A 206 -102.27 -28.51 -3.39
N GLU A 207 -101.28 -29.37 -3.64
CA GLU A 207 -101.48 -30.75 -4.09
C GLU A 207 -102.21 -31.60 -3.06
N GLN A 208 -101.80 -31.51 -1.78
CA GLN A 208 -102.49 -32.16 -0.66
C GLN A 208 -103.95 -31.66 -0.55
N ALA A 209 -104.18 -30.34 -0.60
CA ALA A 209 -105.52 -29.77 -0.57
C ALA A 209 -106.38 -30.18 -1.77
N ARG A 210 -105.78 -30.30 -2.97
CA ARG A 210 -106.46 -30.83 -4.16
C ARG A 210 -106.82 -32.30 -3.98
N GLN A 211 -105.94 -33.08 -3.35
CA GLN A 211 -106.16 -34.49 -3.07
C GLN A 211 -107.29 -34.68 -2.05
N THR A 212 -107.28 -33.93 -0.94
CA THR A 212 -108.39 -33.97 0.03
C THR A 212 -109.71 -33.51 -0.58
N LEU A 213 -109.71 -32.47 -1.43
CA LEU A 213 -110.93 -32.04 -2.11
C LEU A 213 -111.43 -33.09 -3.12
N ALA A 214 -110.53 -33.80 -3.79
CA ALA A 214 -110.90 -34.92 -4.66
C ALA A 214 -111.52 -36.07 -3.85
N GLU A 215 -110.95 -36.42 -2.70
CA GLU A 215 -111.50 -37.40 -1.76
C GLU A 215 -112.88 -36.96 -1.24
N ASP A 216 -113.03 -35.69 -0.85
CA ASP A 216 -114.30 -35.11 -0.41
C ASP A 216 -115.34 -35.12 -1.54
N PHE A 217 -114.94 -34.85 -2.79
CA PHE A 217 -115.82 -34.90 -3.95
C PHE A 217 -116.27 -36.33 -4.27
N ASP A 218 -115.38 -37.32 -4.15
CA ASP A 218 -115.74 -38.73 -4.30
C ASP A 218 -116.63 -39.21 -3.15
N ALA A 219 -116.38 -38.75 -1.92
CA ALA A 219 -117.28 -38.96 -0.78
C ALA A 219 -118.64 -38.29 -0.99
N TYR A 220 -118.69 -37.11 -1.63
CA TYR A 220 -119.94 -36.46 -2.00
C TYR A 220 -120.69 -37.22 -3.10
N LYS A 221 -120.00 -37.67 -4.17
CA LYS A 221 -120.59 -38.52 -5.22
C LYS A 221 -121.20 -39.79 -4.65
N THR A 222 -120.52 -40.46 -3.72
CA THR A 222 -121.04 -41.67 -3.09
C THR A 222 -122.26 -41.36 -2.22
N LYS A 223 -122.26 -40.26 -1.45
CA LYS A 223 -123.42 -39.77 -0.68
C LYS A 223 -124.62 -39.41 -1.57
N VAL A 224 -124.42 -38.68 -2.67
CA VAL A 224 -125.49 -38.34 -3.63
C VAL A 224 -126.00 -39.59 -4.33
N SER A 225 -125.12 -40.52 -4.71
CA SER A 225 -125.55 -41.80 -5.31
C SER A 225 -126.35 -42.65 -4.32
N ALA A 226 -126.02 -42.57 -3.02
CA ALA A 226 -126.79 -43.20 -1.95
C ALA A 226 -128.14 -42.49 -1.73
N ALA A 227 -128.18 -41.15 -1.74
CA ALA A 227 -129.40 -40.35 -1.62
C ALA A 227 -130.34 -40.53 -2.83
N TRP A 228 -129.80 -40.55 -4.06
CA TRP A 228 -130.54 -40.83 -5.27
C TRP A 228 -131.10 -42.26 -5.31
N ARG A 229 -130.37 -43.24 -4.76
CA ARG A 229 -130.89 -44.59 -4.54
C ARG A 229 -131.97 -44.66 -3.45
N ALA A 230 -131.92 -43.77 -2.45
CA ALA A 230 -132.97 -43.63 -1.42
C ALA A 230 -134.22 -42.93 -1.96
N GLU A 231 -134.07 -41.92 -2.82
CA GLU A 231 -135.16 -41.18 -3.49
C GLU A 231 -135.92 -42.06 -4.51
N LYS A 232 -135.28 -43.08 -5.07
CA LYS A 232 -135.92 -44.04 -6.00
C LYS A 232 -136.85 -45.08 -5.35
N ARG A 233 -137.06 -45.04 -4.03
CA ARG A 233 -137.87 -46.03 -3.24
C ARG A 233 -139.26 -45.54 -2.78
N GLN A 234 -139.84 -44.47 -3.36
CA GLN A 234 -141.22 -44.02 -3.10
C GLN A 234 -142.04 -43.94 -4.41
N PRO A 235 -143.31 -44.41 -4.48
CA PRO A 235 -144.09 -44.41 -5.71
C PRO A 235 -144.95 -43.14 -5.90
N ILE A 236 -144.73 -42.49 -7.05
CA ILE A 236 -145.69 -41.89 -8.01
C ILE A 236 -146.73 -40.88 -7.50
N ALA A 237 -146.54 -39.59 -7.84
CA ALA A 237 -147.57 -38.75 -8.48
C ALA A 237 -147.03 -37.38 -8.97
N ALA A 238 -147.24 -37.13 -10.26
CA ALA A 238 -147.55 -35.84 -10.91
C ALA A 238 -146.45 -34.77 -11.15
N LYS A 239 -146.44 -34.31 -12.43
CA LYS A 239 -145.95 -33.03 -12.98
C LYS A 239 -144.42 -32.89 -13.05
N THR A 240 -143.77 -32.42 -14.11
CA THR A 240 -144.17 -31.74 -15.34
C THR A 240 -142.93 -31.72 -16.22
N SER A 241 -143.00 -32.28 -17.41
CA SER A 241 -142.07 -31.97 -18.49
C SER A 241 -142.49 -30.64 -19.10
N ALA A 242 -141.79 -29.57 -18.73
CA ALA A 242 -141.89 -28.28 -19.38
C ALA A 242 -140.50 -27.92 -19.93
N ALA A 243 -140.40 -28.13 -21.25
CA ALA A 243 -139.72 -27.27 -22.20
C ALA A 243 -138.31 -26.78 -21.85
N ALA A 244 -137.35 -27.36 -22.55
CA ALA A 244 -136.23 -26.62 -23.10
C ALA A 244 -136.73 -25.31 -23.74
N ASN A 245 -136.46 -24.17 -23.12
CA ASN A 245 -136.45 -22.88 -23.81
C ASN A 245 -135.84 -21.79 -22.91
N VAL A 246 -134.59 -21.39 -23.17
CA VAL A 246 -134.15 -19.98 -23.19
C VAL A 246 -132.96 -19.97 -24.14
N SER A 247 -133.21 -19.73 -25.43
CA SER A 247 -133.23 -18.40 -26.05
C SER A 247 -131.84 -18.00 -26.56
N THR A 248 -131.50 -18.55 -27.73
CA THR A 248 -130.77 -17.78 -28.74
C THR A 248 -131.69 -16.66 -29.26
N LYS A 249 -131.12 -15.45 -29.31
CA LYS A 249 -131.62 -14.17 -29.87
C LYS A 249 -132.43 -13.25 -28.94
N SER A 250 -131.69 -12.32 -28.33
CA SER A 250 -131.88 -10.86 -28.50
C SER A 250 -130.52 -10.33 -28.97
N ALA A 251 -130.29 -9.76 -30.16
CA ALA A 251 -131.02 -8.68 -30.82
C ALA A 251 -131.39 -7.58 -29.83
N THR A 252 -130.41 -6.75 -29.48
CA THR A 252 -130.45 -5.27 -29.32
C THR A 252 -129.34 -4.87 -28.36
N GLY A 253 -128.29 -4.23 -28.88
CA GLY A 253 -127.20 -3.73 -28.03
C GLY A 253 -125.96 -3.31 -28.80
N GLY A 254 -126.11 -2.59 -29.92
CA GLY A 254 -124.99 -2.00 -30.67
C GLY A 254 -124.18 -0.96 -29.89
N GLU A 255 -124.44 -0.78 -28.60
CA GLU A 255 -123.67 0.05 -27.67
C GLU A 255 -122.84 -0.78 -26.67
N SER A 256 -123.17 -2.05 -26.40
CA SER A 256 -122.39 -2.93 -25.50
C SER A 256 -121.19 -3.57 -26.21
N ASP A 257 -121.38 -4.05 -27.44
CA ASP A 257 -120.27 -4.56 -28.26
C ASP A 257 -119.30 -3.44 -28.66
N ALA A 258 -119.81 -2.21 -28.81
CA ALA A 258 -118.99 -1.02 -29.04
C ALA A 258 -118.14 -0.69 -27.80
N ALA A 259 -118.73 -0.69 -26.59
CA ALA A 259 -118.00 -0.45 -25.35
C ALA A 259 -116.97 -1.55 -25.04
N ASP A 260 -117.30 -2.82 -25.28
CA ASP A 260 -116.37 -3.94 -25.12
C ASP A 260 -115.26 -3.93 -26.19
N SER A 261 -115.57 -3.50 -27.42
CA SER A 261 -114.57 -3.29 -28.48
C SER A 261 -113.64 -2.11 -28.20
N GLU A 262 -114.15 -1.03 -27.61
CA GLU A 262 -113.39 0.15 -27.19
C GLU A 262 -112.48 -0.18 -26.00
N LEU A 263 -112.98 -0.95 -25.03
CA LEU A 263 -112.19 -1.42 -23.88
C LEU A 263 -111.09 -2.39 -24.34
N LEU A 264 -111.37 -3.30 -25.28
CA LEU A 264 -110.37 -4.18 -25.88
C LEU A 264 -109.32 -3.38 -26.66
N ARG A 265 -109.74 -2.36 -27.41
CA ARG A 265 -108.86 -1.45 -28.14
C ARG A 265 -107.95 -0.67 -27.20
N GLN A 266 -108.47 -0.10 -26.11
CA GLN A 266 -107.65 0.57 -25.09
C GLN A 266 -106.66 -0.39 -24.43
N ARG A 267 -107.07 -1.64 -24.17
CA ARG A 267 -106.18 -2.67 -23.61
C ARG A 267 -105.06 -3.06 -24.57
N LEU A 268 -105.35 -3.13 -25.87
CA LEU A 268 -104.36 -3.35 -26.92
C LEU A 268 -103.44 -2.13 -27.11
N GLU A 269 -103.97 -0.90 -27.05
CA GLU A 269 -103.16 0.32 -27.09
C GLU A 269 -102.22 0.42 -25.88
N GLN A 270 -102.68 0.08 -24.68
CA GLN A 270 -101.85 -0.02 -23.48
C GLN A 270 -100.78 -1.12 -23.60
N ALA A 271 -101.12 -2.28 -24.18
CA ALA A 271 -100.16 -3.35 -24.43
C ALA A 271 -99.11 -2.97 -25.50
N VAL A 272 -99.52 -2.24 -26.54
CA VAL A 272 -98.60 -1.72 -27.56
C VAL A 272 -97.70 -0.63 -26.98
N ALA A 273 -98.23 0.25 -26.12
CA ALA A 273 -97.45 1.26 -25.42
C ALA A 273 -96.40 0.62 -24.49
N SER A 274 -96.79 -0.39 -23.70
CA SER A 274 -95.86 -1.09 -22.82
C SER A 274 -94.81 -1.90 -23.59
N LEU A 275 -95.16 -2.52 -24.71
CA LEU A 275 -94.19 -3.20 -25.59
C LEU A 275 -93.23 -2.22 -26.26
N LYS A 276 -93.68 -1.03 -26.67
CA LYS A 276 -92.80 0.03 -27.19
C LYS A 276 -91.84 0.55 -26.14
N GLU A 277 -92.32 0.74 -24.91
CA GLU A 277 -91.49 1.15 -23.79
C GLU A 277 -90.46 0.06 -23.42
N GLN A 278 -90.87 -1.21 -23.40
CA GLN A 278 -89.96 -2.35 -23.22
C GLN A 278 -88.91 -2.45 -24.35
N LEU A 279 -89.30 -2.20 -25.60
CA LEU A 279 -88.37 -2.19 -26.73
C LEU A 279 -87.37 -1.03 -26.62
N ALA A 280 -87.83 0.18 -26.27
CA ALA A 280 -86.97 1.33 -26.05
C ALA A 280 -86.02 1.12 -24.87
N ALA A 281 -86.51 0.55 -23.76
CA ALA A 281 -85.69 0.19 -22.61
C ALA A 281 -84.66 -0.90 -22.95
N SER A 282 -85.05 -1.91 -23.74
CA SER A 282 -84.12 -2.94 -24.22
C SER A 282 -83.07 -2.36 -25.17
N GLN A 283 -83.44 -1.41 -26.04
CA GLN A 283 -82.52 -0.74 -26.96
C GLN A 283 -81.51 0.14 -26.21
N ALA A 284 -81.98 0.91 -25.21
CA ALA A 284 -81.12 1.69 -24.32
C ALA A 284 -80.15 0.78 -23.55
N ALA A 285 -80.64 -0.32 -22.96
CA ALA A 285 -79.80 -1.29 -22.26
C ALA A 285 -78.75 -1.95 -23.17
N THR A 286 -79.05 -2.19 -24.45
CA THR A 286 -78.04 -2.70 -25.40
C THR A 286 -77.02 -1.65 -25.82
N ALA A 287 -77.41 -0.37 -25.89
CA ALA A 287 -76.49 0.74 -26.18
C ALA A 287 -75.54 0.96 -24.99
N ASP A 288 -76.06 0.99 -23.76
CA ASP A 288 -75.24 1.09 -22.55
C ASP A 288 -74.26 -0.09 -22.45
N ALA A 289 -74.72 -1.31 -22.74
CA ALA A 289 -73.85 -2.49 -22.77
C ALA A 289 -72.81 -2.46 -23.90
N GLN A 290 -73.08 -1.76 -25.02
CA GLN A 290 -72.09 -1.54 -26.08
C GLN A 290 -71.05 -0.52 -25.65
N ASP A 291 -71.45 0.59 -25.03
CA ASP A 291 -70.55 1.61 -24.51
C ASP A 291 -69.63 1.06 -23.42
N GLU A 292 -70.16 0.22 -22.52
CA GLU A 292 -69.36 -0.49 -21.51
C GLU A 292 -68.33 -1.44 -22.15
N ARG A 293 -68.72 -2.19 -23.21
CA ARG A 293 -67.80 -3.06 -23.94
C ARG A 293 -66.68 -2.27 -24.62
N ASP A 294 -67.02 -1.14 -25.24
CA ASP A 294 -66.04 -0.27 -25.89
C ASP A 294 -65.11 0.41 -24.88
N ALA A 295 -65.64 0.79 -23.70
CA ALA A 295 -64.83 1.31 -22.60
C ALA A 295 -63.83 0.26 -22.10
N VAL A 296 -64.28 -0.98 -21.87
CA VAL A 296 -63.40 -2.09 -21.46
C VAL A 296 -62.38 -2.43 -22.55
N ALA A 297 -62.75 -2.38 -23.84
CA ALA A 297 -61.82 -2.60 -24.94
C ALA A 297 -60.70 -1.55 -24.96
N ARG A 298 -61.03 -0.26 -24.78
CA ARG A 298 -60.03 0.83 -24.70
C ARG A 298 -59.12 0.67 -23.48
N GLU A 299 -59.66 0.26 -22.34
CA GLU A 299 -58.89 -0.01 -21.12
C GLU A 299 -57.88 -1.15 -21.35
N LEU A 300 -58.31 -2.25 -21.98
CA LEU A 300 -57.43 -3.38 -22.32
C LEU A 300 -56.33 -2.97 -23.30
N ASP A 301 -56.65 -2.19 -24.33
CA ASP A 301 -55.64 -1.68 -25.27
C ASP A 301 -54.65 -0.72 -24.59
N ALA A 302 -55.12 0.13 -23.67
CA ALA A 302 -54.25 0.99 -22.87
C ALA A 302 -53.33 0.18 -21.94
N GLN A 303 -53.85 -0.89 -21.32
CA GLN A 303 -53.04 -1.79 -20.49
C GLN A 303 -52.00 -2.54 -21.33
N ARG A 304 -52.35 -3.01 -22.54
CA ARG A 304 -51.40 -3.64 -23.47
C ARG A 304 -50.27 -2.69 -23.86
N ARG A 305 -50.59 -1.46 -24.27
CA ARG A 305 -49.57 -0.45 -24.60
C ARG A 305 -48.65 -0.15 -23.43
N ARG A 306 -49.20 -0.05 -22.20
CA ARG A 306 -48.39 0.12 -20.99
C ARG A 306 -47.48 -1.10 -20.74
N GLY A 307 -47.97 -2.31 -21.01
CA GLY A 307 -47.19 -3.53 -20.99
C GLY A 307 -46.03 -3.49 -21.99
N GLU A 308 -46.32 -3.21 -23.26
CA GLU A 308 -45.32 -3.10 -24.34
C GLU A 308 -44.25 -2.03 -24.02
N THR A 309 -44.64 -0.87 -23.47
CA THR A 309 -43.66 0.15 -23.06
C THR A 309 -42.77 -0.33 -21.92
N ARG A 310 -43.32 -1.04 -20.93
CA ARG A 310 -42.55 -1.58 -19.80
C ARG A 310 -41.60 -2.69 -20.25
N GLU A 311 -42.05 -3.55 -21.16
CA GLU A 311 -41.21 -4.59 -21.78
C GLU A 311 -40.08 -3.99 -22.61
N ALA A 312 -40.36 -2.94 -23.41
CA ALA A 312 -39.34 -2.22 -24.16
C ALA A 312 -38.31 -1.54 -23.24
N GLU A 313 -38.75 -0.92 -22.15
CA GLU A 313 -37.87 -0.33 -21.13
C GLU A 313 -37.02 -1.39 -20.42
N ALA A 314 -37.61 -2.54 -20.06
CA ALA A 314 -36.89 -3.66 -19.46
C ALA A 314 -35.83 -4.22 -20.41
N ALA A 315 -36.19 -4.47 -21.68
CA ALA A 315 -35.27 -4.94 -22.71
C ALA A 315 -34.12 -3.94 -22.95
N ALA A 316 -34.41 -2.63 -22.93
CA ALA A 316 -33.38 -1.60 -23.05
C ALA A 316 -32.44 -1.55 -21.83
N ARG A 317 -32.95 -1.79 -20.61
CA ARG A 317 -32.12 -1.91 -19.41
C ARG A 317 -31.24 -3.16 -19.46
N GLU A 318 -31.80 -4.30 -19.84
CA GLU A 318 -31.04 -5.55 -20.04
C GLU A 318 -29.94 -5.36 -21.07
N ALA A 319 -30.23 -4.79 -22.24
CA ALA A 319 -29.22 -4.52 -23.27
C ALA A 319 -28.09 -3.61 -22.77
N ARG A 320 -28.39 -2.61 -21.92
CA ARG A 320 -27.36 -1.75 -21.30
C ARG A 320 -26.51 -2.51 -20.29
N LEU A 321 -27.12 -3.39 -19.49
CA LEU A 321 -26.40 -4.23 -18.55
C LEU A 321 -25.51 -5.24 -19.28
N GLN A 322 -26.01 -5.87 -20.34
CA GLN A 322 -25.22 -6.73 -21.23
C GLN A 322 -24.01 -5.98 -21.78
N ALA A 323 -24.21 -4.79 -22.36
CA ALA A 323 -23.12 -3.99 -22.90
C ALA A 323 -22.09 -3.59 -21.83
N ARG A 324 -22.53 -3.31 -20.59
CA ARG A 324 -21.62 -3.02 -19.47
C ARG A 324 -20.81 -4.26 -19.05
N LEU A 325 -21.43 -5.44 -19.06
CA LEU A 325 -20.73 -6.71 -18.78
C LEU A 325 -19.69 -7.01 -19.87
N ASP A 326 -20.05 -6.83 -21.15
CA ASP A 326 -19.11 -7.03 -22.26
C ASP A 326 -17.92 -6.06 -22.17
N GLN A 327 -18.16 -4.79 -21.85
CA GLN A 327 -17.10 -3.81 -21.63
C GLN A 327 -16.17 -4.17 -20.46
N LEU A 328 -16.72 -4.70 -19.36
CA LEU A 328 -15.93 -5.17 -18.23
C LEU A 328 -15.11 -6.41 -18.61
N ALA A 329 -15.69 -7.36 -19.33
CA ALA A 329 -14.98 -8.55 -19.83
C ALA A 329 -13.82 -8.16 -20.77
N GLU A 330 -14.02 -7.20 -21.68
CA GLU A 330 -12.96 -6.67 -22.53
C GLU A 330 -11.88 -5.90 -21.74
N ALA A 331 -12.27 -5.20 -20.68
CA ALA A 331 -11.32 -4.50 -19.80
C ALA A 331 -10.46 -5.50 -19.02
N GLU A 332 -11.07 -6.56 -18.49
CA GLU A 332 -10.39 -7.65 -17.81
C GLU A 332 -9.43 -8.41 -18.75
N ALA A 333 -9.86 -8.72 -19.98
CA ALA A 333 -9.01 -9.34 -20.99
C ALA A 333 -7.78 -8.46 -21.30
N ARG A 334 -7.99 -7.15 -21.52
CA ARG A 334 -6.89 -6.18 -21.75
C ARG A 334 -5.99 -6.00 -20.53
N ALA A 335 -6.53 -6.10 -19.32
CA ALA A 335 -5.73 -6.06 -18.09
C ALA A 335 -4.89 -7.34 -17.94
N GLY A 336 -5.46 -8.50 -18.27
CA GLY A 336 -4.76 -9.78 -18.31
C GLY A 336 -3.62 -9.80 -19.32
N GLU A 337 -3.83 -9.30 -20.53
CA GLU A 337 -2.77 -9.15 -21.54
C GLU A 337 -1.65 -8.23 -21.08
N ARG A 338 -1.98 -7.08 -20.47
CA ARG A 338 -0.99 -6.16 -19.89
C ARG A 338 -0.18 -6.82 -18.78
N ALA A 339 -0.84 -7.51 -17.86
CA ALA A 339 -0.16 -8.24 -16.78
C ALA A 339 0.77 -9.34 -17.33
N ARG A 340 0.36 -10.03 -18.39
CA ARG A 340 1.18 -11.05 -19.06
C ARG A 340 2.42 -10.44 -19.74
N LEU A 341 2.26 -9.31 -20.43
CA LEU A 341 3.38 -8.60 -21.05
C LEU A 341 4.36 -8.03 -19.99
N GLU A 342 3.83 -7.49 -18.89
CA GLU A 342 4.66 -7.06 -17.75
C GLU A 342 5.43 -8.23 -17.14
N MET A 343 4.77 -9.38 -16.94
CA MET A 343 5.43 -10.59 -16.44
C MET A 343 6.55 -11.04 -17.37
N GLN A 344 6.29 -11.09 -18.68
CA GLN A 344 7.30 -11.44 -19.68
C GLN A 344 8.48 -10.44 -19.68
N SER A 345 8.20 -9.13 -19.54
CA SER A 345 9.25 -8.11 -19.45
C SER A 345 10.08 -8.26 -18.17
N ARG A 346 9.45 -8.58 -17.02
CA ARG A 346 10.14 -8.87 -15.77
C ARG A 346 11.01 -10.13 -15.89
N GLU A 347 10.50 -11.19 -16.50
CA GLU A 347 11.26 -12.42 -16.76
C GLU A 347 12.47 -12.16 -17.66
N GLN A 348 12.31 -11.36 -18.72
CA GLN A 348 13.42 -10.96 -19.58
C GLN A 348 14.46 -10.13 -18.82
N ALA A 349 14.04 -9.18 -17.99
CA ALA A 349 14.94 -8.39 -17.16
C ALA A 349 15.70 -9.26 -16.14
N TRP A 350 15.02 -10.23 -15.52
CA TRP A 350 15.65 -11.21 -14.64
C TRP A 350 16.65 -12.10 -15.38
N SER A 351 16.29 -12.60 -16.57
CA SER A 351 17.18 -13.40 -17.40
C SER A 351 18.43 -12.63 -17.82
N GLN A 352 18.30 -11.33 -18.16
CA GLN A 352 19.44 -10.46 -18.46
C GLN A 352 20.34 -10.24 -17.24
N LEU A 353 19.76 -10.03 -16.06
CA LEU A 353 20.52 -9.90 -14.82
C LEU A 353 21.27 -11.21 -14.49
N GLU A 354 20.60 -12.36 -14.61
CA GLU A 354 21.25 -13.66 -14.44
C GLU A 354 22.39 -13.86 -15.44
N ALA A 355 22.20 -13.51 -16.70
CA ALA A 355 23.25 -13.60 -17.71
C ALA A 355 24.45 -12.70 -17.35
N GLY A 356 24.21 -11.46 -16.93
CA GLY A 356 25.27 -10.55 -16.49
C GLY A 356 26.00 -11.02 -15.24
N LEU A 357 25.29 -11.62 -14.27
CA LEU A 357 25.92 -12.24 -13.11
C LEU A 357 26.77 -13.45 -13.50
N ARG A 358 26.29 -14.30 -14.41
CA ARG A 358 27.06 -15.44 -14.95
C ARG A 358 28.32 -14.98 -15.67
N GLU A 359 28.23 -13.95 -16.50
CA GLU A 359 29.39 -13.36 -17.19
C GLU A 359 30.40 -12.80 -16.18
N ARG A 360 29.93 -12.09 -15.15
CA ARG A 360 30.82 -11.56 -14.11
C ARG A 360 31.50 -12.66 -13.29
N ILE A 361 30.80 -13.76 -13.01
CA ILE A 361 31.39 -14.94 -12.36
C ILE A 361 32.49 -15.51 -13.26
N ALA A 362 32.22 -15.73 -14.55
CA ALA A 362 33.21 -16.25 -15.49
C ALA A 362 34.45 -15.33 -15.64
N GLU A 363 34.27 -14.01 -15.63
CA GLU A 363 35.38 -13.04 -15.61
C GLU A 363 36.23 -13.16 -14.35
N LEU A 364 35.58 -13.34 -13.18
CA LEU A 364 36.28 -13.50 -11.92
C LEU A 364 37.03 -14.84 -11.87
N GLU A 365 36.43 -15.92 -12.35
CA GLU A 365 37.07 -17.24 -12.48
C GLU A 365 38.31 -17.14 -13.38
N SER A 366 38.18 -16.58 -14.58
CA SER A 366 39.34 -16.39 -15.48
C SER A 366 40.45 -15.54 -14.86
N ARG A 367 40.09 -14.53 -14.06
CA ARG A 367 41.08 -13.70 -13.35
C ARG A 367 41.73 -14.46 -12.20
N VAL A 368 41.02 -15.34 -11.52
CA VAL A 368 41.60 -16.23 -10.51
C VAL A 368 42.59 -17.18 -11.18
N ASP A 369 42.20 -17.84 -12.29
CA ASP A 369 43.08 -18.74 -13.04
C ASP A 369 44.38 -18.02 -13.48
N SER A 370 44.26 -16.81 -14.04
CA SER A 370 45.43 -16.02 -14.45
C SER A 370 46.34 -15.63 -13.27
N LEU A 371 45.77 -15.34 -12.09
CA LEU A 371 46.53 -15.05 -10.89
C LEU A 371 47.18 -16.31 -10.29
N GLU A 372 46.52 -17.46 -10.41
CA GLU A 372 47.08 -18.76 -10.02
C GLU A 372 48.27 -19.13 -10.93
N GLU A 373 48.14 -18.95 -12.24
CA GLU A 373 49.23 -19.11 -13.21
C GLU A 373 50.41 -18.19 -12.88
N ALA A 374 50.15 -16.89 -12.66
CA ALA A 374 51.21 -15.93 -12.31
C ALA A 374 51.90 -16.27 -10.96
N ASN A 375 51.13 -16.73 -9.96
CA ASN A 375 51.71 -17.20 -8.71
C ASN A 375 52.57 -18.47 -8.92
N HIS A 376 52.13 -19.39 -9.77
CA HIS A 376 52.90 -20.59 -10.10
C HIS A 376 54.21 -20.25 -10.81
N GLU A 377 54.20 -19.28 -11.73
CA GLU A 377 55.41 -18.78 -12.39
C GLU A 377 56.38 -18.11 -11.41
N LEU A 378 55.86 -17.26 -10.51
CA LEU A 378 56.66 -16.64 -9.44
C LEU A 378 57.27 -17.67 -8.50
N GLN A 379 56.52 -18.71 -8.14
CA GLN A 379 57.01 -19.81 -7.31
C GLN A 379 58.14 -20.57 -8.02
N CYS A 380 57.98 -20.90 -9.31
CA CYS A 380 59.03 -21.52 -10.11
C CYS A 380 60.29 -20.65 -10.22
N ALA A 381 60.13 -19.33 -10.35
CA ALA A 381 61.25 -18.39 -10.38
C ALA A 381 61.96 -18.32 -9.02
N ALA A 382 61.20 -18.30 -7.92
CA ALA A 382 61.73 -18.34 -6.56
C ALA A 382 62.51 -19.64 -6.30
N ASP A 383 61.99 -20.79 -6.71
CA ASP A 383 62.65 -22.09 -6.56
C ASP A 383 63.96 -22.16 -7.37
N LYS A 384 63.97 -21.63 -8.60
CA LYS A 384 65.20 -21.49 -9.41
C LYS A 384 66.23 -20.58 -8.75
N ALA A 385 65.81 -19.45 -8.18
CA ALA A 385 66.69 -18.52 -7.47
C ALA A 385 67.25 -19.15 -6.19
N ASN A 386 66.42 -19.88 -5.44
CA ASN A 386 66.84 -20.63 -4.25
C ASN A 386 67.82 -21.74 -4.59
N ALA A 387 67.59 -22.48 -5.67
CA ALA A 387 68.52 -23.52 -6.16
C ALA A 387 69.86 -22.91 -6.60
N ALA A 388 69.84 -21.78 -7.31
CA ALA A 388 71.05 -21.05 -7.68
C ALA A 388 71.82 -20.55 -6.45
N ALA A 389 71.13 -19.98 -5.46
CA ALA A 389 71.74 -19.54 -4.21
C ALA A 389 72.30 -20.71 -3.39
N ALA A 390 71.64 -21.87 -3.39
CA ALA A 390 72.14 -23.08 -2.75
C ALA A 390 73.43 -23.59 -3.42
N ALA A 391 73.47 -23.62 -4.76
CA ALA A 391 74.66 -24.00 -5.52
C ALA A 391 75.83 -23.02 -5.30
N GLU A 392 75.55 -21.71 -5.20
CA GLU A 392 76.56 -20.69 -4.87
C GLU A 392 77.13 -20.92 -3.45
N LYS A 393 76.27 -21.21 -2.47
CA LYS A 393 76.69 -21.56 -1.10
C LYS A 393 77.56 -22.81 -1.07
N GLU A 394 77.22 -23.85 -1.83
CA GLU A 394 78.00 -25.09 -1.90
C GLU A 394 79.40 -24.83 -2.50
N LYS A 395 79.50 -24.00 -3.55
CA LYS A 395 80.79 -23.56 -4.10
C LYS A 395 81.62 -22.78 -3.08
N ILE A 396 81.03 -21.83 -2.36
CA ILE A 396 81.71 -21.05 -1.31
C ILE A 396 82.19 -21.98 -0.19
N GLN A 397 81.39 -22.98 0.21
CA GLN A 397 81.77 -23.94 1.23
C GLN A 397 82.90 -24.87 0.79
N GLN A 398 82.91 -25.32 -0.47
CA GLN A 398 84.04 -26.06 -1.05
C GLN A 398 85.31 -25.20 -1.12
N GLN A 399 85.21 -23.92 -1.46
CA GLN A 399 86.35 -23.01 -1.49
C GLN A 399 86.93 -22.74 -0.09
N GLN A 400 86.08 -22.63 0.94
CA GLN A 400 86.53 -22.56 2.35
C GLN A 400 87.18 -23.87 2.84
N GLN A 401 86.69 -25.03 2.40
CA GLN A 401 87.34 -26.32 2.73
C GLN A 401 88.72 -26.46 2.07
N GLN A 402 88.92 -25.92 0.87
CA GLN A 402 90.23 -25.88 0.21
C GLN A 402 91.20 -24.93 0.93
N GLN A 403 90.73 -23.78 1.44
CA GLN A 403 91.56 -22.88 2.27
C GLN A 403 91.94 -23.47 3.64
N LYS A 404 91.18 -24.45 4.16
CA LYS A 404 91.52 -25.17 5.40
C LYS A 404 92.64 -26.21 5.24
N GLN A 405 93.12 -26.49 4.04
CA GLN A 405 94.19 -27.47 3.80
C GLN A 405 95.61 -26.88 3.75
N THR A 406 95.81 -25.59 4.07
CA THR A 406 97.14 -24.97 4.01
C THR A 406 97.64 -24.34 5.32
N HIS A 407 97.46 -24.96 6.50
CA HIS A 407 98.23 -24.58 7.70
C HIS A 407 98.49 -25.79 8.64
N PRO A 408 99.73 -25.99 9.16
CA PRO A 408 100.09 -27.08 10.08
C PRO A 408 99.70 -26.79 11.55
N PRO A 409 99.64 -27.80 12.44
CA PRO A 409 98.96 -27.72 13.72
C PRO A 409 99.79 -27.01 14.80
N GLN A 410 99.16 -26.06 15.52
CA GLN A 410 99.66 -25.55 16.79
C GLN A 410 98.66 -25.79 17.93
N THR A 411 99.27 -26.01 19.08
CA THR A 411 98.83 -26.42 20.42
C THR A 411 97.66 -25.63 21.04
N PRO A 412 96.95 -26.22 22.03
CA PRO A 412 95.73 -25.65 22.62
C PRO A 412 96.03 -24.59 23.70
N PRO A 413 95.22 -23.52 23.82
CA PRO A 413 95.13 -22.69 25.01
C PRO A 413 93.78 -22.87 25.77
N PRO A 414 93.69 -22.38 27.02
CA PRO A 414 92.81 -22.89 28.08
C PRO A 414 91.35 -22.35 28.03
N PRO A 415 90.41 -22.94 28.82
CA PRO A 415 88.98 -22.68 28.68
C PRO A 415 88.58 -21.34 29.32
N ALA A 416 87.79 -20.57 28.59
CA ALA A 416 87.17 -19.32 29.04
C ALA A 416 85.63 -19.41 28.82
N PRO A 417 84.85 -18.62 29.58
CA PRO A 417 83.53 -18.97 30.13
C PRO A 417 82.36 -18.86 29.12
N PRO A 418 81.19 -19.44 29.44
CA PRO A 418 80.09 -19.65 28.49
C PRO A 418 79.45 -18.33 28.00
N PRO A 419 79.09 -18.23 26.70
CA PRO A 419 78.35 -17.10 26.16
C PRO A 419 76.86 -17.13 26.58
N PRO A 420 76.21 -15.95 26.70
CA PRO A 420 74.81 -15.83 27.08
C PRO A 420 73.86 -16.37 25.98
N PRO A 421 72.62 -16.76 26.35
CA PRO A 421 71.70 -17.44 25.43
C PRO A 421 71.24 -16.54 24.26
N PRO A 422 70.95 -17.13 23.09
CA PRO A 422 70.42 -16.40 21.96
C PRO A 422 69.00 -15.91 22.26
N LYS A 423 68.73 -14.64 21.98
CA LYS A 423 67.36 -14.11 21.92
C LYS A 423 66.65 -14.73 20.73
N GLU A 424 65.86 -15.76 20.97
CA GLU A 424 64.82 -16.22 20.06
C GLU A 424 63.86 -15.06 19.77
N ARG A 425 63.84 -14.59 18.51
CA ARG A 425 62.67 -13.90 17.98
C ARG A 425 61.56 -14.94 17.85
N ARG A 426 60.49 -14.75 18.64
CA ARG A 426 59.18 -15.38 18.42
C ARG A 426 58.79 -15.26 16.93
N PRO A 427 58.47 -16.35 16.21
CA PRO A 427 57.38 -16.30 15.27
C PRO A 427 56.09 -16.32 16.11
N ALA A 428 55.29 -15.26 16.01
CA ALA A 428 53.93 -15.30 16.52
C ALA A 428 53.14 -16.26 15.61
N ALA A 429 52.88 -17.46 16.12
CA ALA A 429 51.84 -18.33 15.62
C ALA A 429 50.57 -18.10 16.46
N GLU A 430 49.46 -17.96 15.75
CA GLU A 430 48.11 -18.44 16.09
C GLU A 430 47.27 -17.80 17.22
N GLY A 431 45.96 -17.79 16.92
CA GLY A 431 44.83 -17.36 17.75
C GLY A 431 44.09 -16.21 17.05
N SER A 432 43.08 -16.40 16.19
CA SER A 432 41.92 -17.30 16.29
C SER A 432 41.29 -17.29 17.67
N GLU A 433 40.59 -16.19 17.98
CA GLU A 433 39.57 -16.16 19.02
C GLU A 433 38.24 -15.76 18.41
N ALA A 434 37.39 -16.77 18.28
CA ALA A 434 35.96 -16.62 18.15
C ALA A 434 35.30 -17.19 19.41
N THR A 435 34.14 -16.61 19.73
CA THR A 435 33.09 -17.09 20.66
C THR A 435 33.35 -16.70 22.14
N THR A 436 32.42 -16.19 22.95
CA THR A 436 30.94 -16.12 22.94
C THR A 436 30.41 -15.08 23.94
N SER A 437 29.22 -14.53 23.64
CA SER A 437 28.10 -14.10 24.55
C SER A 437 28.41 -13.05 25.64
N VAL A 438 27.67 -11.94 25.77
CA VAL A 438 26.27 -11.85 26.21
C VAL A 438 25.67 -10.46 25.96
N SER A 439 24.39 -10.48 25.54
CA SER A 439 23.28 -9.53 25.72
C SER A 439 23.53 -8.08 26.20
N ALA A 440 23.03 -7.11 25.43
CA ALA A 440 21.92 -6.23 25.84
C ALA A 440 21.54 -5.21 24.74
N ALA A 441 20.24 -5.21 24.40
CA ALA A 441 19.39 -4.08 23.99
C ALA A 441 19.99 -2.90 23.19
N SER A 442 19.52 -2.72 21.95
CA SER A 442 18.46 -1.73 21.65
C SER A 442 18.14 -1.77 20.15
N ALA A 443 16.92 -2.20 19.82
CA ALA A 443 16.36 -2.11 18.49
C ALA A 443 15.49 -0.86 18.40
N THR A 444 15.64 -0.09 17.33
CA THR A 444 14.55 0.73 16.77
C THR A 444 14.51 0.55 15.25
N SER A 445 13.29 0.34 14.77
CA SER A 445 12.79 0.65 13.42
C SER A 445 12.92 -0.39 12.31
N ALA A 446 11.94 -1.29 12.28
CA ALA A 446 10.94 -1.49 11.21
C ALA A 446 11.23 -1.04 9.76
N ALA A 447 11.13 -2.00 8.82
CA ALA A 447 10.41 -1.91 7.55
C ALA A 447 10.31 -3.33 6.93
N THR A 448 9.16 -4.02 7.02
CA THR A 448 8.21 -4.26 5.91
C THR A 448 8.82 -4.39 4.52
N SER A 449 9.01 -5.63 4.08
CA SER A 449 8.86 -6.02 2.67
C SER A 449 8.24 -7.42 2.59
N SER A 450 7.15 -7.50 1.84
CA SER A 450 6.47 -8.74 1.46
C SER A 450 7.13 -9.34 0.22
N PRO A 451 7.20 -10.67 0.10
CA PRO A 451 7.12 -11.32 -1.20
C PRO A 451 6.04 -12.40 -1.17
N SER A 452 4.96 -12.19 -1.93
CA SER A 452 4.02 -13.26 -2.30
C SER A 452 4.08 -13.43 -3.81
N GLY A 453 4.39 -14.64 -4.25
CA GLY A 453 4.40 -14.99 -5.67
C GLY A 453 5.07 -16.32 -6.02
N SER A 454 5.05 -17.32 -5.13
CA SER A 454 5.28 -18.71 -5.54
C SER A 454 4.00 -19.48 -5.29
N SER A 455 3.52 -20.14 -6.35
CA SER A 455 2.37 -21.02 -6.34
C SER A 455 2.57 -22.11 -5.28
N ILE A 456 1.85 -22.00 -4.17
CA ILE A 456 1.81 -23.04 -3.13
C ILE A 456 0.95 -24.16 -3.71
N VAL A 457 1.62 -25.22 -4.16
CA VAL A 457 0.97 -26.51 -4.40
C VAL A 457 0.41 -26.98 -3.06
N PRO A 458 -0.91 -27.24 -2.95
CA PRO A 458 -1.52 -27.62 -1.69
C PRO A 458 -0.85 -28.87 -1.11
N LEU A 459 -0.65 -28.88 0.21
CA LEU A 459 0.01 -29.95 0.97
C LEU A 459 -0.59 -31.34 0.66
N GLU A 460 -1.89 -31.39 0.40
CA GLU A 460 -2.62 -32.61 0.02
C GLU A 460 -2.10 -33.19 -1.31
N GLN A 461 -1.76 -32.35 -2.27
CA GLN A 461 -1.31 -32.76 -3.59
C GLN A 461 0.15 -33.23 -3.60
N LEU A 462 0.99 -32.69 -2.72
CA LEU A 462 2.37 -33.16 -2.49
C LEU A 462 2.41 -34.51 -1.74
N LEU A 463 1.52 -34.70 -0.77
CA LEU A 463 1.34 -35.98 -0.08
C LEU A 463 0.89 -37.08 -1.05
N LEU A 464 -0.03 -36.76 -1.97
CA LEU A 464 -0.52 -37.70 -2.98
C LEU A 464 0.58 -38.09 -4.00
N MET A 465 1.40 -37.12 -4.43
CA MET A 465 2.54 -37.37 -5.34
C MET A 465 3.62 -38.26 -4.68
N GLN A 466 3.78 -38.16 -3.36
CA GLN A 466 4.72 -38.98 -2.61
C GLN A 466 4.20 -40.40 -2.39
N GLN A 467 2.90 -40.57 -2.15
CA GLN A 467 2.29 -41.90 -2.01
C GLN A 467 2.41 -42.71 -3.30
N GLN A 468 2.34 -42.05 -4.46
CA GLN A 468 2.49 -42.69 -5.76
C GLN A 468 3.94 -43.09 -6.08
N LYS A 469 4.93 -42.34 -5.57
CA LYS A 469 6.37 -42.63 -5.79
C LYS A 469 6.87 -43.80 -4.93
N LEU A 470 6.31 -44.01 -3.74
CA LEU A 470 6.69 -45.15 -2.88
C LEU A 470 6.17 -46.51 -3.37
N GLN A 471 5.23 -46.53 -4.32
CA GLN A 471 4.72 -47.79 -4.91
C GLN A 471 5.55 -48.28 -6.11
N GLN A 472 6.42 -47.45 -6.70
CA GLN A 472 7.23 -47.83 -7.87
C GLN A 472 8.61 -48.39 -7.53
N ASP A 473 9.21 -48.02 -6.39
CA ASP A 473 10.58 -48.44 -6.03
C ASP A 473 10.65 -49.78 -5.26
N GLY A 474 9.54 -50.51 -5.13
CA GLY A 474 9.46 -51.77 -4.38
C GLY A 474 9.88 -53.04 -5.12
N ASN A 475 10.25 -52.98 -6.40
CA ASN A 475 10.46 -54.18 -7.22
C ASN A 475 11.81 -54.21 -7.96
N SER A 476 12.90 -54.32 -7.22
CA SER A 476 14.16 -54.89 -7.74
C SER A 476 15.00 -55.48 -6.61
N GLY A 477 14.71 -56.74 -6.28
CA GLY A 477 15.62 -57.59 -5.52
C GLY A 477 16.41 -58.49 -6.46
N GLY A 478 17.73 -58.58 -6.26
CA GLY A 478 18.50 -59.76 -6.68
C GLY A 478 19.96 -59.53 -7.10
N GLY A 479 20.88 -59.71 -6.15
CA GLY A 479 22.07 -60.53 -6.37
C GLY A 479 23.44 -59.84 -6.55
N GLY A 480 24.37 -60.10 -5.61
CA GLY A 480 25.77 -60.35 -5.96
C GLY A 480 26.86 -59.51 -5.25
N GLY A 481 27.47 -60.10 -4.21
CA GLY A 481 28.93 -60.09 -4.00
C GLY A 481 29.60 -58.83 -3.43
N ALA A 482 29.91 -58.87 -2.13
CA ALA A 482 31.09 -58.39 -1.36
C ALA A 482 31.91 -57.11 -1.73
N THR A 483 31.69 -56.44 -2.85
CA THR A 483 32.16 -55.07 -3.14
C THR A 483 31.03 -54.05 -3.00
N ALA A 484 29.79 -54.54 -2.81
CA ALA A 484 28.58 -53.74 -2.63
C ALA A 484 28.49 -53.04 -1.27
N ASP A 485 29.24 -53.44 -0.24
CA ASP A 485 29.09 -52.88 1.11
C ASP A 485 29.58 -51.43 1.20
N PHE A 486 30.61 -51.04 0.44
CA PHE A 486 31.11 -49.65 0.44
C PHE A 486 30.20 -48.71 -0.37
N GLU A 487 29.75 -49.14 -1.55
CA GLU A 487 28.77 -48.40 -2.36
C GLU A 487 27.39 -48.34 -1.68
N SER A 488 27.00 -49.38 -0.93
CA SER A 488 25.78 -49.42 -0.11
C SER A 488 25.86 -48.47 1.08
N VAL A 489 27.02 -48.38 1.75
CA VAL A 489 27.24 -47.43 2.85
C VAL A 489 27.25 -45.99 2.33
N ASP A 490 27.87 -45.71 1.18
CA ASP A 490 27.86 -44.37 0.59
C ASP A 490 26.49 -43.98 0.03
N ALA A 491 25.75 -44.93 -0.56
CA ALA A 491 24.35 -44.74 -0.92
C ALA A 491 23.47 -44.46 0.32
N MET A 492 23.73 -45.16 1.43
CA MET A 492 23.03 -44.93 2.70
C MET A 492 23.38 -43.56 3.31
N ARG A 493 24.64 -43.13 3.23
CA ARG A 493 25.07 -41.78 3.65
C ARG A 493 24.39 -40.71 2.80
N LEU A 494 24.34 -40.89 1.48
CA LEU A 494 23.65 -39.97 0.58
C LEU A 494 22.14 -39.91 0.86
N ALA A 495 21.51 -41.06 1.13
CA ALA A 495 20.11 -41.13 1.53
C ALA A 495 19.86 -40.42 2.87
N LEU A 496 20.78 -40.56 3.83
CA LEU A 496 20.72 -39.89 5.14
C LEU A 496 20.92 -38.37 5.01
N ILE A 497 21.85 -37.91 4.18
CA ILE A 497 22.02 -36.48 3.85
C ILE A 497 20.75 -35.93 3.20
N LYS A 498 20.15 -36.68 2.26
CA LYS A 498 18.89 -36.29 1.61
C LYS A 498 17.73 -36.25 2.59
N ALA A 499 17.66 -37.19 3.53
CA ALA A 499 16.67 -37.21 4.61
C ALA A 499 16.87 -36.04 5.59
N ASN A 500 18.11 -35.72 5.97
CA ASN A 500 18.42 -34.58 6.83
C ASN A 500 18.06 -33.25 6.17
N ARG A 501 18.43 -33.03 4.90
CA ARG A 501 18.01 -31.84 4.13
C ARG A 501 16.48 -31.72 4.05
N ARG A 502 15.78 -32.86 3.96
CA ARG A 502 14.32 -32.89 3.96
C ARG A 502 13.73 -32.52 5.32
N ILE A 503 14.32 -33.01 6.41
CA ILE A 503 13.92 -32.64 7.78
C ILE A 503 14.15 -31.15 8.00
N GLU A 504 15.30 -30.62 7.59
CA GLU A 504 15.62 -29.18 7.65
C GLU A 504 14.58 -28.34 6.89
N HIS A 505 14.22 -28.75 5.67
CA HIS A 505 13.21 -28.04 4.88
C HIS A 505 11.82 -28.09 5.53
N LEU A 506 11.38 -29.26 6.03
CA LEU A 506 10.10 -29.39 6.73
C LEU A 506 10.07 -28.60 8.05
N THR A 507 11.21 -28.53 8.74
CA THR A 507 11.35 -27.73 9.97
C THR A 507 11.27 -26.25 9.65
N SER A 508 11.90 -25.81 8.56
CA SER A 508 11.79 -24.44 8.06
C SER A 508 10.34 -24.09 7.70
N LEU A 509 9.65 -24.95 6.95
CA LEU A 509 8.24 -24.75 6.59
C LEU A 509 7.33 -24.72 7.83
N LEU A 510 7.60 -25.57 8.82
CA LEU A 510 6.87 -25.56 10.08
C LEU A 510 7.08 -24.24 10.82
N SER A 511 8.33 -23.78 10.94
CA SER A 511 8.63 -22.50 11.58
C SER A 511 7.98 -21.31 10.87
N GLU A 512 7.94 -21.33 9.53
CA GLU A 512 7.26 -20.32 8.72
C GLU A 512 5.74 -20.36 8.92
N SER A 513 5.15 -21.56 9.00
CA SER A 513 3.73 -21.75 9.31
C SER A 513 3.38 -21.28 10.72
N GLU A 514 4.23 -21.55 11.71
CA GLU A 514 4.07 -21.09 13.08
C GLU A 514 4.14 -19.55 13.15
N GLU A 515 5.11 -18.93 12.48
CA GLU A 515 5.22 -17.48 12.39
C GLU A 515 4.00 -16.84 11.71
N MET A 516 3.52 -17.44 10.62
CA MET A 516 2.32 -17.00 9.93
C MET A 516 1.08 -17.09 10.84
N SER A 517 0.96 -18.18 11.60
CA SER A 517 -0.14 -18.36 12.56
C SER A 517 -0.13 -17.29 13.65
N VAL A 518 1.05 -16.98 14.22
CA VAL A 518 1.21 -15.89 15.20
C VAL A 518 0.81 -14.54 14.60
N ARG A 519 1.24 -14.26 13.36
CA ARG A 519 0.88 -13.02 12.65
C ARG A 519 -0.62 -12.89 12.42
N LEU A 520 -1.29 -13.98 12.02
CA LEU A 520 -2.75 -14.01 11.84
C LEU A 520 -3.47 -13.79 13.18
N ALA A 521 -2.97 -14.37 14.28
CA ALA A 521 -3.52 -14.15 15.61
C ALA A 521 -3.38 -12.70 16.08
N GLU A 522 -2.23 -12.06 15.83
CA GLU A 522 -2.01 -10.62 16.11
C GLU A 522 -2.96 -9.75 15.29
N GLN A 523 -3.10 -10.02 13.98
CA GLN A 523 -4.05 -9.31 13.12
C GLN A 523 -5.49 -9.45 13.63
N ALA A 524 -5.91 -10.65 14.01
CA ALA A 524 -7.23 -10.88 14.60
C ALA A 524 -7.43 -10.12 15.92
N ARG A 525 -6.38 -10.02 16.76
CA ARG A 525 -6.41 -9.24 18.00
C ARG A 525 -6.58 -7.75 17.72
N VAL A 526 -5.80 -7.20 16.78
CA VAL A 526 -5.87 -5.78 16.39
C VAL A 526 -7.23 -5.46 15.78
N LEU A 527 -7.75 -6.31 14.89
CA LEU A 527 -9.09 -6.13 14.30
C LEU A 527 -10.19 -6.13 15.36
N LYS A 528 -10.13 -7.04 16.35
CA LYS A 528 -11.09 -7.05 17.46
C LYS A 528 -11.03 -5.75 18.28
N GLU A 529 -9.84 -5.22 18.53
CA GLU A 529 -9.69 -3.96 19.26
C GLU A 529 -10.18 -2.77 18.43
N GLU A 530 -9.93 -2.77 17.13
CA GLU A 530 -10.42 -1.75 16.21
C GLU A 530 -11.95 -1.75 16.14
N ILE A 531 -12.59 -2.93 16.07
CA ILE A 531 -14.05 -3.06 16.14
C ILE A 531 -14.58 -2.45 17.44
N ARG A 532 -14.01 -2.80 18.60
CA ARG A 532 -14.42 -2.20 19.89
C ARG A 532 -14.21 -0.69 19.95
N ARG A 533 -13.15 -0.19 19.32
CA ARG A 533 -12.89 1.25 19.21
C ARG A 533 -13.94 1.93 18.34
N GLN A 534 -14.29 1.32 17.19
CA GLN A 534 -15.32 1.81 16.28
C GLN A 534 -16.70 1.78 16.92
N GLU A 535 -17.05 0.74 17.68
CA GLU A 535 -18.30 0.66 18.45
C GLU A 535 -18.40 1.81 19.47
N ARG A 536 -17.35 2.03 20.28
CA ARG A 536 -17.32 3.18 21.21
C ARG A 536 -17.38 4.53 20.51
N ASN A 537 -16.78 4.66 19.34
CA ASN A 537 -16.89 5.87 18.52
C ASN A 537 -18.31 6.05 17.97
N ALA A 538 -18.96 4.97 17.53
CA ALA A 538 -20.34 4.98 17.05
C ALA A 538 -21.32 5.35 18.16
N GLU A 539 -21.14 4.81 19.37
CA GLU A 539 -21.90 5.20 20.56
C GLU A 539 -21.71 6.69 20.90
N ARG A 540 -20.47 7.20 20.82
CA ARG A 540 -20.18 8.62 20.98
C ARG A 540 -20.86 9.48 19.90
N ASN A 541 -20.80 9.07 18.63
CA ASN A 541 -21.48 9.76 17.54
C ASN A 541 -23.01 9.73 17.68
N ASN A 542 -23.58 8.61 18.14
CA ASN A 542 -25.00 8.51 18.43
C ASN A 542 -25.38 9.46 19.59
N SER A 543 -24.56 9.52 20.63
CA SER A 543 -24.74 10.48 21.74
C SER A 543 -24.63 11.94 21.26
N LEU A 544 -23.71 12.25 20.36
CA LEU A 544 -23.59 13.57 19.73
C LEU A 544 -24.82 13.91 18.87
N ARG A 545 -25.31 12.95 18.07
CA ARG A 545 -26.54 13.13 17.28
C ARG A 545 -27.77 13.32 18.17
N ASN A 546 -27.84 12.61 19.29
CA ASN A 546 -28.88 12.80 20.30
C ASN A 546 -28.77 14.18 20.97
N LEU A 547 -27.56 14.69 21.20
CA LEU A 547 -27.32 16.06 21.68
C LEU A 547 -27.71 17.12 20.65
N GLU A 548 -27.46 16.89 19.36
CA GLU A 548 -27.91 17.76 18.28
C GLU A 548 -29.44 17.77 18.16
N TYR A 549 -30.08 16.61 18.27
CA TYR A 549 -31.54 16.50 18.33
C TYR A 549 -32.10 17.25 19.54
N LEU A 550 -31.50 17.07 20.72
CA LEU A 550 -31.86 17.80 21.94
C LEU A 550 -31.69 19.31 21.77
N LYS A 551 -30.58 19.77 21.17
CA LYS A 551 -30.36 21.18 20.84
C LYS A 551 -31.49 21.74 19.99
N ASN A 552 -31.91 21.00 18.95
CA ASN A 552 -33.00 21.42 18.08
C ASN A 552 -34.34 21.49 18.82
N ILE A 553 -34.63 20.51 19.68
CA ILE A 553 -35.83 20.51 20.52
C ILE A 553 -35.82 21.68 21.50
N VAL A 554 -34.68 21.96 22.16
CA VAL A 554 -34.53 23.09 23.07
C VAL A 554 -34.70 24.42 22.32
N LEU A 555 -34.11 24.55 21.13
CA LEU A 555 -34.26 25.74 20.30
C LEU A 555 -35.73 25.93 19.90
N GLN A 556 -36.40 24.87 19.43
CA GLN A 556 -37.81 24.89 19.07
C GLN A 556 -38.70 25.21 20.28
N PHE A 557 -38.37 24.66 21.46
CA PHE A 557 -39.04 24.96 22.71
C PHE A 557 -38.89 26.43 23.08
N LEU A 558 -37.73 27.05 22.88
CA LEU A 558 -37.55 28.49 23.14
C LEU A 558 -38.27 29.37 22.11
N THR A 559 -38.27 29.02 20.83
CA THR A 559 -38.82 29.86 19.75
C THR A 559 -40.33 29.72 19.53
N LEU A 560 -40.89 28.50 19.64
CA LEU A 560 -42.30 28.23 19.34
C LEU A 560 -43.12 28.12 20.63
N ARG A 561 -43.76 29.22 21.04
CA ARG A 561 -44.56 29.29 22.28
C ARG A 561 -45.82 28.39 22.26
N GLN A 562 -46.42 28.18 21.09
CA GLN A 562 -47.67 27.41 20.97
C GLN A 562 -47.48 25.88 21.00
N GLU A 563 -46.28 25.38 20.71
CA GLU A 563 -45.98 23.93 20.65
C GLU A 563 -45.19 23.43 21.87
N ARG A 564 -44.90 24.30 22.84
CA ARG A 564 -44.07 23.96 24.03
C ARG A 564 -44.62 22.77 24.81
N HIS A 565 -45.94 22.66 24.97
CA HIS A 565 -46.56 21.53 25.66
C HIS A 565 -46.31 20.18 24.98
N GLN A 566 -46.22 20.15 23.64
CA GLN A 566 -45.97 18.92 22.88
C GLN A 566 -44.50 18.48 22.95
N LEU A 567 -43.59 19.43 23.17
CA LEU A 567 -42.15 19.18 23.29
C LEU A 567 -41.71 18.77 24.71
N LEU A 568 -42.55 19.00 25.74
CA LEU A 568 -42.24 18.64 27.13
C LEU A 568 -42.01 17.15 27.37
N PRO A 569 -42.84 16.21 26.84
CA PRO A 569 -42.58 14.79 27.00
C PRO A 569 -41.25 14.38 26.37
N VAL A 570 -40.90 14.95 25.21
CA VAL A 570 -39.64 14.66 24.51
C VAL A 570 -38.43 15.20 25.27
N LEU A 571 -38.50 16.43 25.77
CA LEU A 571 -37.49 17.00 26.67
C LEU A 571 -37.33 16.17 27.94
N ASN A 572 -38.44 15.70 28.52
CA ASN A 572 -38.40 14.85 29.70
C ASN A 572 -37.70 13.50 29.41
N THR A 573 -37.98 12.87 28.27
CA THR A 573 -37.31 11.61 27.89
C THR A 573 -35.81 11.79 27.59
N MET A 574 -35.40 12.94 27.04
CA MET A 574 -34.01 13.18 26.63
C MET A 574 -33.13 13.76 27.76
N LEU A 575 -33.71 14.54 28.69
CA LEU A 575 -33.01 15.17 29.82
C LEU A 575 -33.29 14.53 31.17
N GLN A 576 -34.22 13.57 31.25
CA GLN A 576 -34.66 12.93 32.50
C GLN A 576 -34.99 13.95 33.59
N LEU A 577 -35.91 14.86 33.27
CA LEU A 577 -36.27 15.97 34.16
C LEU A 577 -36.96 15.44 35.43
N SER A 578 -36.65 16.04 36.57
CA SER A 578 -37.36 15.72 37.81
C SER A 578 -38.83 16.15 37.74
N THR A 579 -39.69 15.54 38.56
CA THR A 579 -41.13 15.87 38.60
C THR A 579 -41.38 17.35 38.90
N ASP A 580 -40.51 17.98 39.70
CA ASP A 580 -40.59 19.40 40.04
C ASP A 580 -40.21 20.30 38.87
N GLU A 581 -39.17 19.94 38.11
CA GLU A 581 -38.74 20.66 36.91
C GLU A 581 -39.77 20.52 35.79
N GLN A 582 -40.35 19.34 35.63
CA GLN A 582 -41.42 19.06 34.67
C GLN A 582 -42.66 19.92 34.97
N GLN A 583 -43.05 20.06 36.25
CA GLN A 583 -44.16 20.92 36.65
C GLN A 583 -43.86 22.41 36.42
N ARG A 584 -42.62 22.88 36.64
CA ARG A 584 -42.22 24.27 36.37
C ARG A 584 -42.30 24.60 34.88
N LEU A 585 -41.79 23.71 34.03
CA LEU A 585 -41.83 23.90 32.58
C LEU A 585 -43.25 23.75 32.02
N ALA A 586 -44.09 22.90 32.61
CA ALA A 586 -45.51 22.80 32.27
C ALA A 586 -46.27 24.08 32.62
N LYS A 587 -46.03 24.69 33.79
CA LYS A 587 -46.65 25.99 34.14
C LYS A 587 -46.22 27.11 33.18
N ALA A 588 -44.91 27.23 32.93
CA ALA A 588 -44.38 28.24 32.01
C ALA A 588 -44.91 28.10 30.57
N ALA A 589 -45.10 26.87 30.09
CA ALA A 589 -45.69 26.62 28.78
C ALA A 589 -47.21 26.90 28.73
N ALA A 590 -47.93 26.72 29.85
CA ALA A 590 -49.35 27.04 29.94
C ALA A 590 -49.60 28.56 30.01
N ASP A 591 -48.77 29.28 30.78
CA ASP A 591 -48.81 30.74 30.88
C ASP A 591 -48.53 31.39 29.52
N ASP A 592 -47.62 30.82 28.74
CA ASP A 592 -47.32 31.29 27.39
C ASP A 592 -48.42 31.01 26.37
N ALA A 593 -49.07 29.84 26.45
CA ALA A 593 -50.24 29.54 25.63
C ALA A 593 -51.38 30.54 25.90
N ALA A 594 -51.62 30.86 27.18
CA ALA A 594 -52.58 31.88 27.61
C ALA A 594 -52.21 33.29 27.13
N ALA A 595 -50.92 33.67 27.18
CA ALA A 595 -50.43 34.95 26.67
C ALA A 595 -50.59 35.08 25.15
N THR A 596 -50.34 34.01 24.38
CA THR A 596 -50.58 34.02 22.92
C THR A 596 -52.06 34.09 22.57
N ALA A 597 -52.93 33.38 23.29
CA ALA A 597 -54.38 33.46 23.11
C ALA A 597 -54.92 34.86 23.46
N ALA A 598 -54.37 35.51 24.48
CA ALA A 598 -54.71 36.89 24.83
C ALA A 598 -54.23 37.90 23.76
N ALA A 599 -53.04 37.72 23.19
CA ALA A 599 -52.54 38.56 22.10
C ALA A 599 -53.36 38.42 20.80
N GLU A 600 -53.80 37.20 20.48
CA GLU A 600 -54.70 36.94 19.35
C GLU A 600 -56.12 37.47 19.60
N ALA A 601 -56.62 37.40 20.84
CA ALA A 601 -57.90 37.98 21.24
C ALA A 601 -57.89 39.52 21.19
N SER A 602 -56.78 40.16 21.59
CA SER A 602 -56.59 41.60 21.46
C SER A 602 -56.49 42.04 19.99
N ARG A 603 -55.84 41.25 19.11
CA ARG A 603 -55.86 41.50 17.65
C ARG A 603 -57.25 41.38 17.03
N ARG A 604 -58.16 40.62 17.62
CA ARG A 604 -59.55 40.47 17.15
C ARG A 604 -60.52 41.51 17.73
N ARG A 605 -60.09 42.30 18.72
CA ARG A 605 -60.95 43.26 19.44
C ARG A 605 -60.88 44.70 18.90
N ASP A 606 -60.05 45.00 17.91
CA ASP A 606 -60.07 46.27 17.17
C ASP A 606 -60.71 46.13 15.77
N PRO A 607 -62.02 46.39 15.61
CA PRO A 607 -62.68 46.56 14.32
C PRO A 607 -62.74 48.04 13.91
N GLY A 608 -61.63 48.77 14.02
CA GLY A 608 -61.63 50.23 13.84
C GLY A 608 -60.27 50.84 13.49
N GLY A 609 -59.86 50.67 12.23
CA GLY A 609 -59.11 51.67 11.47
C GLY A 609 -57.73 52.12 11.99
N GLU A 610 -56.68 51.45 11.55
CA GLU A 610 -55.36 52.06 11.31
C GLU A 610 -54.58 51.22 10.28
N GLY A 611 -55.12 51.20 9.06
CA GLY A 611 -54.45 50.65 7.88
C GLY A 611 -53.71 51.76 7.13
N TRP A 612 -52.38 51.72 7.14
CA TRP A 612 -51.47 52.13 6.06
C TRP A 612 -51.52 53.58 5.50
N ASN A 613 -52.37 54.48 6.01
CA ASN A 613 -52.51 55.83 5.45
C ASN A 613 -51.69 56.94 6.16
N SER A 614 -50.78 56.57 7.08
CA SER A 614 -50.01 57.53 7.89
C SER A 614 -48.56 57.77 7.41
N TYR A 615 -48.09 57.08 6.36
CA TYR A 615 -46.71 57.24 5.85
C TYR A 615 -46.54 58.22 4.67
N PHE A 616 -47.61 58.85 4.16
CA PHE A 616 -47.56 59.71 2.96
C PHE A 616 -48.03 61.15 3.15
N GLN A 617 -48.04 61.68 4.36
CA GLN A 617 -48.18 63.13 4.58
C GLN A 617 -46.93 63.66 5.26
N TRP A 618 -45.99 64.15 4.44
CA TRP A 618 -45.22 65.40 4.58
C TRP A 618 -44.26 65.48 3.38
N SER A 619 -44.79 65.93 2.24
CA SER A 619 -44.02 66.48 1.13
C SER A 619 -44.86 67.54 0.45
N SER A 620 -44.83 68.77 0.99
CA SER A 620 -44.94 70.02 0.23
C SER A 620 -44.99 71.21 1.20
N ILE A 621 -43.97 72.07 1.08
CA ILE A 621 -43.84 73.51 1.40
C ILE A 621 -42.51 73.74 2.16
N GLY A 622 -41.55 74.50 1.66
CA GLY A 622 -41.66 75.67 0.77
C GLY A 622 -41.57 76.92 1.61
#